data_AF-A0A518BB94-F1
#
_entry.id   AF-A0A518BB94-F1
#
_cell.length_a   1.000
_cell.length_b   1.000
_cell.length_c   1.000
_cell.angle_alpha   90.00
_cell.angle_beta   90.00
_cell.angle_gamma   90.00
#
_symmetry.space_group_name_H-M   'P 1'
#
loop_
_entity.id
_entity.type
_entity.pdbx_description
1 polymer ?
#
loop_
_entity_poly.entity_id
_entity_poly.type
_entity_poly.pdbx_seq_one_letter_code
_entity_poly.pdbx_strand_id
1 'polypeptide(L)'
;MDDQYFGLSVDRLPLDHHVDHPILNRDLEPLAPAGQRIDRDVVQRLRLDGNDQVFVHLEDRKRWGLSLVFAKTPSGRPAIMPTRKTFSADSMANVAPELVEHVQEILASPDPGATDDRREEARYSIAAPVPVQELTDHMTPLGRPYLAVLRDVSSKGLSIYHVKDVVVRHFLVEVEMKGETQQLLAETVRCRRTGKFHEVGGKFVAKLS
;
A
#
# COMPACT_ATOMS: atom_id res chain seq x y z
N MET A 1 -18.13 25.34 9.59
CA MET A 1 -16.85 24.89 9.01
C MET A 1 -17.17 24.62 7.55
N ASP A 2 -16.40 25.19 6.61
CA ASP A 2 -16.60 24.90 5.19
C ASP A 2 -16.48 23.38 5.00
N ASP A 3 -17.42 22.76 4.29
CA ASP A 3 -17.52 21.30 4.11
C ASP A 3 -16.33 20.72 3.32
N GLN A 4 -15.39 21.59 2.94
CA GLN A 4 -14.19 21.29 2.18
C GLN A 4 -12.96 20.97 3.06
N TYR A 5 -13.01 21.18 4.38
CA TYR A 5 -11.88 20.90 5.28
C TYR A 5 -12.08 19.63 6.12
N PHE A 6 -11.01 18.84 6.27
CA PHE A 6 -11.04 17.57 6.98
C PHE A 6 -9.95 17.50 8.03
N GLY A 7 -10.33 17.05 9.23
CA GLY A 7 -9.39 16.75 10.28
C GLY A 7 -8.43 15.62 9.90
N LEU A 8 -7.13 15.87 10.01
CA LEU A 8 -6.03 14.96 9.73
C LEU A 8 -5.03 15.05 10.88
N SER A 9 -4.55 13.91 11.39
CA SER A 9 -3.46 13.92 12.37
C SER A 9 -2.20 14.49 11.74
N VAL A 10 -1.43 15.29 12.48
CA VAL A 10 -0.17 15.88 11.99
C VAL A 10 0.82 14.80 11.52
N ASP A 11 0.81 13.64 12.14
CA ASP A 11 1.66 12.49 11.77
C ASP A 11 1.32 11.89 10.40
N ARG A 12 0.16 12.24 9.86
CA ARG A 12 -0.32 11.78 8.55
C ARG A 12 -0.13 12.81 7.45
N LEU A 13 0.49 13.95 7.74
CA LEU A 13 0.82 14.93 6.70
C LEU A 13 1.89 14.33 5.76
N PRO A 14 1.65 14.36 4.44
CA PRO A 14 2.56 13.77 3.48
C PRO A 14 3.78 14.67 3.29
N LEU A 15 4.93 14.23 3.78
CA LEU A 15 6.19 14.94 3.56
C LEU A 15 6.47 15.14 2.07
N ASP A 16 7.17 16.22 1.75
CA ASP A 16 7.59 16.63 0.41
C ASP A 16 6.45 17.01 -0.55
N HIS A 17 5.23 17.12 -0.06
CA HIS A 17 4.09 17.62 -0.84
C HIS A 17 3.89 19.12 -0.61
N HIS A 18 3.45 19.83 -1.64
CA HIS A 18 2.96 21.20 -1.49
C HIS A 18 1.51 21.20 -1.01
N VAL A 19 1.14 22.22 -0.24
CA VAL A 19 -0.25 22.59 0.03
C VAL A 19 -0.71 23.66 -0.94
N ASP A 20 -1.83 23.46 -1.64
CA ASP A 20 -2.44 24.50 -2.47
C ASP A 20 -3.37 25.40 -1.66
N HIS A 21 -3.88 24.88 -0.54
CA HIS A 21 -4.76 25.56 0.39
C HIS A 21 -4.12 25.58 1.78
N PRO A 22 -4.40 26.60 2.61
CA PRO A 22 -3.81 26.69 3.94
C PRO A 22 -4.20 25.49 4.80
N ILE A 23 -3.25 24.98 5.60
CA ILE A 23 -3.55 24.04 6.67
C ILE A 23 -4.06 24.83 7.86
N LEU A 24 -5.21 24.46 8.41
CA LEU A 24 -5.86 25.21 9.48
C LEU A 24 -5.78 24.47 10.83
N ASN A 25 -5.80 25.21 11.93
CA ASN A 25 -6.03 24.66 13.27
C ASN A 25 -7.55 24.44 13.52
N ARG A 26 -7.90 24.06 14.75
CA ARG A 26 -9.30 23.85 15.16
C ARG A 26 -10.14 25.14 15.15
N ASP A 27 -9.48 26.28 15.38
CA ASP A 27 -10.08 27.61 15.37
C ASP A 27 -10.11 28.24 13.96
N LEU A 28 -9.76 27.45 12.93
CA LEU A 28 -9.68 27.85 11.51
C LEU A 28 -8.60 28.88 11.19
N GLU A 29 -7.61 29.02 12.06
CA GLU A 29 -6.45 29.88 11.81
C GLU A 29 -5.41 29.11 10.98
N PRO A 30 -4.75 29.77 10.00
CA PRO A 30 -3.76 29.13 9.15
C PRO A 30 -2.47 28.82 9.92
N LEU A 31 -2.13 27.53 10.01
CA LEU A 31 -0.87 27.04 10.57
C LEU A 31 0.24 26.90 9.50
N ALA A 32 -0.16 26.68 8.26
CA ALA A 32 0.72 26.60 7.09
C ALA A 32 0.02 27.29 5.90
N PRO A 33 0.60 28.34 5.29
CA PRO A 33 -0.02 29.00 4.14
C PRO A 33 -0.03 28.12 2.89
N ALA A 34 -0.93 28.46 1.95
CA ALA A 34 -0.92 27.94 0.59
C ALA A 34 0.46 28.17 -0.08
N GLY A 35 0.89 27.20 -0.89
CA GLY A 35 2.19 27.12 -1.54
C GLY A 35 3.29 26.48 -0.69
N GLN A 36 3.12 26.36 0.64
CA GLN A 36 4.14 25.79 1.52
C GLN A 36 4.39 24.31 1.20
N ARG A 37 5.66 23.88 1.26
CA ARG A 37 6.00 22.46 1.23
C ARG A 37 5.90 21.88 2.64
N ILE A 38 5.28 20.73 2.78
CA ILE A 38 5.23 19.96 4.02
C ILE A 38 6.58 19.27 4.20
N ASP A 39 7.45 19.84 5.00
CA ASP A 39 8.72 19.22 5.39
C ASP A 39 8.70 18.80 6.88
N ARG A 40 9.82 18.26 7.35
CA ARG A 40 9.95 17.81 8.75
C ARG A 40 9.84 18.97 9.74
N ASP A 41 10.31 20.16 9.37
CA ASP A 41 10.32 21.32 10.24
C ASP A 41 8.89 21.84 10.43
N VAL A 42 8.08 21.84 9.36
CA VAL A 42 6.64 22.14 9.43
C VAL A 42 5.93 21.17 10.38
N VAL A 43 6.12 19.86 10.19
CA VAL A 43 5.47 18.83 11.03
C VAL A 43 5.92 18.96 12.49
N GLN A 44 7.22 19.19 12.74
CA GLN A 44 7.75 19.36 14.08
C GLN A 44 7.21 20.62 14.76
N ARG A 45 7.15 21.75 14.04
CA ARG A 45 6.58 22.99 14.55
C ARG A 45 5.12 22.82 14.96
N LEU A 46 4.30 22.20 14.11
CA LEU A 46 2.89 21.92 14.41
C LEU A 46 2.73 21.14 15.73
N ARG A 47 3.57 20.12 15.95
CA ARG A 47 3.58 19.35 17.21
C ARG A 47 4.02 20.19 18.41
N LEU A 48 5.08 20.99 18.27
CA LEU A 48 5.58 21.85 19.34
C LEU A 48 4.53 22.90 19.77
N ASP A 49 3.72 23.35 18.82
CA ASP A 49 2.61 24.27 19.04
C ASP A 49 1.35 23.56 19.61
N GLY A 50 1.42 22.26 19.90
CA GLY A 50 0.33 21.48 20.49
C GLY A 50 -0.78 21.07 19.51
N ASN A 51 -0.53 21.15 18.19
CA ASN A 51 -1.50 20.73 17.18
C ASN A 51 -1.30 19.25 16.85
N ASP A 52 -2.01 18.36 17.53
CA ASP A 52 -2.00 16.91 17.19
C ASP A 52 -2.87 16.60 15.96
N GLN A 53 -3.79 17.51 15.65
CA GLN A 53 -4.72 17.45 14.53
C GLN A 53 -4.77 18.80 13.81
N VAL A 54 -4.80 18.73 12.48
CA VAL A 54 -4.95 19.89 11.58
C VAL A 54 -6.10 19.66 10.62
N PHE A 55 -6.55 20.72 9.96
CA PHE A 55 -7.61 20.66 8.95
C PHE A 55 -7.01 20.93 7.57
N VAL A 56 -7.16 19.97 6.68
CA VAL A 56 -6.63 20.03 5.30
C VAL A 56 -7.77 20.10 4.30
N HIS A 57 -7.57 20.88 3.25
CA HIS A 57 -8.56 21.03 2.19
C HIS A 57 -8.74 19.73 1.38
N LEU A 58 -9.95 19.50 0.87
CA LEU A 58 -10.33 18.29 0.15
C LEU A 58 -9.48 18.05 -1.10
N GLU A 59 -9.14 19.10 -1.83
CA GLU A 59 -8.37 19.00 -3.07
C GLU A 59 -6.93 18.55 -2.82
N ASP A 60 -6.27 19.18 -1.84
CA ASP A 60 -4.94 18.79 -1.38
C ASP A 60 -4.94 17.34 -0.93
N ARG A 61 -5.92 16.99 -0.10
CA ARG A 61 -6.10 15.64 0.40
C ARG A 61 -6.27 14.60 -0.72
N LYS A 62 -7.10 14.88 -1.73
CA LYS A 62 -7.30 14.00 -2.90
C LYS A 62 -6.01 13.87 -3.71
N ARG A 63 -5.31 14.98 -3.95
CA ARG A 63 -4.05 15.03 -4.69
C ARG A 63 -2.95 14.22 -4.02
N TRP A 64 -2.89 14.26 -2.69
CA TRP A 64 -1.97 13.43 -1.90
C TRP A 64 -2.37 11.95 -1.84
N GLY A 65 -3.51 11.57 -2.43
CA GLY A 65 -4.03 10.21 -2.41
C GLY A 65 -4.63 9.80 -1.06
N LEU A 66 -5.00 10.75 -0.20
CA LEU A 66 -5.63 10.51 1.10
C LEU A 66 -7.17 10.44 0.99
N SER A 67 -7.73 9.86 -0.07
CA SER A 67 -9.19 9.72 -0.18
C SER A 67 -9.69 8.65 0.81
N LEU A 68 -10.75 8.98 1.56
CA LEU A 68 -11.42 8.01 2.43
C LEU A 68 -12.34 7.18 1.55
N VAL A 69 -11.95 5.97 1.17
CA VAL A 69 -12.97 4.94 0.96
C VAL A 69 -13.33 4.43 2.34
N PHE A 70 -14.45 4.89 2.87
CA PHE A 70 -14.98 4.41 4.14
C PHE A 70 -15.47 2.97 3.94
N ALA A 71 -14.60 1.98 4.05
CA ALA A 71 -15.05 0.64 4.38
C ALA A 71 -15.49 0.68 5.85
N LYS A 72 -16.76 0.37 6.13
CA LYS A 72 -17.21 0.12 7.50
C LYS A 72 -16.42 -1.06 8.04
N THR A 73 -15.42 -0.78 8.87
CA THR A 73 -14.79 -1.85 9.64
C THR A 73 -15.81 -2.40 10.65
N PRO A 74 -15.73 -3.67 11.07
CA PRO A 74 -16.56 -4.21 12.14
C PRO A 74 -16.49 -3.38 13.44
N SER A 75 -15.41 -2.63 13.62
CA SER A 75 -15.19 -1.73 14.76
C SER A 75 -15.91 -0.38 14.69
N GLY A 76 -16.60 -0.07 13.58
CA GLY A 76 -17.25 1.22 13.35
C GLY A 76 -16.28 2.39 13.15
N ARG A 77 -14.96 2.18 13.26
CA ARG A 77 -13.96 3.20 12.99
C ARG A 77 -13.77 3.38 11.48
N PRO A 78 -13.72 4.62 10.99
CA PRO A 78 -13.40 4.88 9.59
C PRO A 78 -11.96 4.42 9.30
N ALA A 79 -11.82 3.43 8.43
CA ALA A 79 -10.50 3.07 7.89
C ALA A 79 -10.21 3.96 6.68
N ILE A 80 -9.03 4.57 6.65
CA ILE A 80 -8.49 5.15 5.43
C ILE A 80 -8.09 3.99 4.54
N MET A 81 -8.74 3.84 3.39
CA MET A 81 -8.28 2.92 2.35
C MET A 81 -7.53 3.69 1.28
N PRO A 82 -6.45 3.10 0.73
CA PRO A 82 -5.76 3.70 -0.40
C PRO A 82 -6.70 3.75 -1.60
N THR A 83 -6.60 4.81 -2.41
CA THR A 83 -7.27 4.83 -3.72
C THR A 83 -6.60 3.87 -4.67
N ARG A 84 -7.34 3.48 -5.72
CA ARG A 84 -6.72 2.87 -6.90
C ARG A 84 -5.53 3.72 -7.35
N LYS A 85 -4.36 3.10 -7.45
CA LYS A 85 -3.15 3.68 -8.05
C LYS A 85 -3.02 3.18 -9.49
N THR A 86 -2.39 3.97 -10.34
CA THR A 86 -1.97 3.52 -11.66
C THR A 86 -0.50 3.14 -11.54
N PHE A 87 -0.16 1.88 -11.75
CA PHE A 87 1.24 1.50 -11.91
C PHE A 87 1.69 1.82 -13.33
N SER A 88 2.69 2.70 -13.45
CA SER A 88 3.32 3.00 -14.74
C SER A 88 4.39 1.93 -15.01
N ALA A 89 4.20 1.14 -16.08
CA ALA A 89 5.16 0.13 -16.51
C ALA A 89 6.57 0.72 -16.73
N ASP A 90 6.64 1.93 -17.31
CA ASP A 90 7.89 2.63 -17.59
C ASP A 90 8.70 2.99 -16.33
N SER A 91 8.04 3.04 -15.17
CA SER A 91 8.67 3.42 -13.90
C SER A 91 9.19 2.23 -13.10
N MET A 92 8.91 0.99 -13.53
CA MET A 92 9.27 -0.21 -12.79
C MET A 92 10.47 -0.91 -13.44
N ALA A 93 11.48 -1.22 -12.63
CA ALA A 93 12.61 -2.03 -13.09
C ALA A 93 12.13 -3.44 -13.46
N ASN A 94 12.68 -3.99 -14.54
CA ASN A 94 12.42 -5.37 -14.95
C ASN A 94 12.69 -6.35 -13.81
N VAL A 95 11.88 -7.40 -13.72
CA VAL A 95 12.14 -8.51 -12.81
C VAL A 95 13.44 -9.21 -13.21
N ALA A 96 14.30 -9.48 -12.24
CA ALA A 96 15.51 -10.27 -12.46
C ALA A 96 15.13 -11.67 -13.00
N PRO A 97 15.66 -12.13 -14.15
CA PRO A 97 15.28 -13.42 -14.74
C PRO A 97 15.42 -14.60 -13.77
N GLU A 98 16.49 -14.59 -12.98
CA GLU A 98 16.78 -15.56 -11.91
C GLU A 98 15.66 -15.68 -10.85
N LEU A 99 14.87 -14.63 -10.64
CA LEU A 99 13.74 -14.68 -9.71
C LEU A 99 12.53 -15.41 -10.32
N VAL A 100 12.28 -15.21 -11.61
CA VAL A 100 11.23 -15.92 -12.34
C VAL A 100 11.57 -17.41 -12.41
N GLU A 101 12.81 -17.72 -12.78
CA GLU A 101 13.33 -19.10 -12.83
C GLU A 101 13.19 -19.78 -11.46
N HIS A 102 13.58 -19.10 -10.38
CA HIS A 102 13.45 -19.63 -9.03
C HIS A 102 11.99 -19.96 -8.64
N VAL A 103 11.04 -19.09 -8.99
CA VAL A 103 9.62 -19.38 -8.72
C VAL A 103 9.12 -20.54 -9.59
N GLN A 104 9.55 -20.62 -10.85
CA GLN A 104 9.21 -21.76 -11.72
C GLN A 104 9.77 -23.08 -11.19
N GLU A 105 11.01 -23.11 -10.69
CA GLU A 105 11.62 -24.28 -10.04
C GLU A 105 10.83 -24.72 -8.81
N ILE A 106 10.40 -23.76 -7.97
CA ILE A 106 9.55 -24.04 -6.80
C ILE A 106 8.22 -24.66 -7.24
N LEU A 107 7.61 -24.16 -8.32
CA LEU A 107 6.33 -24.68 -8.82
C LEU A 107 6.47 -26.04 -9.51
N ALA A 108 7.62 -26.33 -10.13
CA ALA A 108 7.91 -27.61 -10.76
C ALA A 108 8.29 -28.70 -9.75
N SER A 109 8.79 -28.29 -8.57
CA SER A 109 9.14 -29.21 -7.51
C SER A 109 7.89 -29.80 -6.85
N PRO A 110 7.79 -31.14 -6.69
CA PRO A 110 6.69 -31.74 -5.96
C PRO A 110 6.71 -31.21 -4.53
N ASP A 111 5.62 -30.59 -4.07
CA ASP A 111 5.52 -30.11 -2.70
C ASP A 111 5.49 -31.34 -1.76
N PRO A 112 6.56 -31.58 -0.98
CA PRO A 112 6.61 -32.73 -0.09
C PRO A 112 5.53 -32.67 1.01
N GLY A 113 4.89 -31.51 1.20
CA GLY A 113 3.75 -31.30 2.10
C GLY A 113 2.37 -31.35 1.43
N ALA A 114 2.27 -31.66 0.13
CA ALA A 114 0.97 -31.68 -0.59
C ALA A 114 -0.06 -32.65 0.02
N THR A 115 0.39 -33.65 0.78
CA THR A 115 -0.47 -34.64 1.43
C THR A 115 -1.19 -34.13 2.69
N ASP A 116 -0.81 -32.97 3.25
CA ASP A 116 -1.47 -32.33 4.41
C ASP A 116 -1.80 -30.85 4.11
N ASP A 117 -2.29 -30.56 2.89
CA ASP A 117 -2.82 -29.21 2.60
C ASP A 117 -4.16 -28.99 3.31
N ARG A 118 -4.09 -28.42 4.52
CA ARG A 118 -5.26 -28.09 5.35
C ARG A 118 -6.03 -26.85 4.87
N ARG A 119 -5.69 -26.30 3.71
CA ARG A 119 -6.36 -25.10 3.19
C ARG A 119 -7.74 -25.46 2.67
N GLU A 120 -8.72 -24.67 3.08
CA GLU A 120 -10.11 -24.78 2.60
C GLU A 120 -10.28 -24.26 1.16
N GLU A 121 -9.34 -23.46 0.67
CA GLU A 121 -9.44 -22.78 -0.64
C GLU A 121 -8.33 -23.18 -1.59
N ALA A 122 -8.73 -23.46 -2.83
CA ALA A 122 -7.82 -23.72 -3.93
C ALA A 122 -6.93 -22.49 -4.20
N ARG A 123 -5.65 -22.76 -4.46
CA ARG A 123 -4.67 -21.78 -4.91
C ARG A 123 -4.33 -22.04 -6.36
N TYR A 124 -4.23 -20.97 -7.13
CA TYR A 124 -3.75 -20.99 -8.50
C TYR A 124 -2.28 -20.61 -8.49
N SER A 125 -1.42 -21.55 -8.86
CA SER A 125 0.01 -21.30 -9.04
C SER A 125 0.23 -20.52 -10.33
N ILE A 126 0.88 -19.37 -10.22
CA ILE A 126 1.14 -18.45 -11.32
C ILE A 126 2.57 -17.95 -11.10
N ALA A 127 3.46 -18.05 -12.08
CA ALA A 127 4.82 -17.49 -12.03
C ALA A 127 4.89 -16.23 -12.89
N ALA A 128 4.17 -15.17 -12.48
CA ALA A 128 4.02 -13.95 -13.28
C ALA A 128 4.58 -12.73 -12.53
N PRO A 129 5.30 -11.83 -13.24
CA PRO A 129 5.60 -10.50 -12.72
C PRO A 129 4.32 -9.74 -12.36
N VAL A 130 4.27 -9.18 -11.17
CA VAL A 130 3.16 -8.34 -10.70
C VAL A 130 3.70 -7.04 -10.11
N PRO A 131 3.09 -5.90 -10.42
CA PRO A 131 3.38 -4.64 -9.74
C PRO A 131 3.00 -4.69 -8.26
N VAL A 132 3.88 -4.17 -7.42
CA VAL A 132 3.69 -4.06 -5.97
C VAL A 132 4.06 -2.66 -5.51
N GLN A 133 3.26 -2.09 -4.61
CA GLN A 133 3.57 -0.84 -3.93
C GLN A 133 3.38 -1.02 -2.43
N GLU A 134 4.48 -0.89 -1.70
CA GLU A 134 4.47 -0.91 -0.25
C GLU A 134 3.72 0.30 0.30
N LEU A 135 3.05 0.11 1.43
CA LEU A 135 2.31 1.16 2.12
C LEU A 135 2.81 1.33 3.55
N THR A 136 2.71 2.56 4.04
CA THR A 136 2.86 2.86 5.47
C THR A 136 1.65 2.33 6.27
N ASP A 137 1.73 2.39 7.60
CA ASP A 137 0.60 2.10 8.49
C ASP A 137 -0.59 3.07 8.30
N HIS A 138 -0.40 4.15 7.55
CA HIS A 138 -1.43 5.12 7.21
C HIS A 138 -1.96 4.95 5.79
N MET A 139 -1.67 3.82 5.15
CA MET A 139 -2.08 3.49 3.78
C MET A 139 -1.56 4.48 2.73
N THR A 140 -0.47 5.18 3.03
CA THR A 140 0.23 6.03 2.06
C THR A 140 1.34 5.23 1.37
N PRO A 141 1.62 5.45 0.07
CA PRO A 141 2.72 4.78 -0.61
C PRO A 141 4.07 5.01 0.08
N LEU A 142 4.81 3.92 0.29
CA LEU A 142 6.18 3.93 0.78
C LEU A 142 7.12 3.62 -0.39
N GLY A 143 7.88 4.63 -0.83
CA GLY A 143 8.82 4.47 -1.95
C GLY A 143 8.13 4.31 -3.32
N ARG A 144 8.89 3.85 -4.31
CA ARG A 144 8.40 3.63 -5.68
C ARG A 144 7.83 2.22 -5.84
N PRO A 145 6.83 2.01 -6.71
CA PRO A 145 6.38 0.66 -7.07
C PRO A 145 7.53 -0.17 -7.66
N TYR A 146 7.45 -1.48 -7.48
CA TYR A 146 8.40 -2.44 -8.04
C TYR A 146 7.68 -3.67 -8.58
N LEU A 147 8.38 -4.46 -9.40
CA LEU A 147 7.88 -5.76 -9.82
C LEU A 147 8.33 -6.85 -8.83
N ALA A 148 7.36 -7.66 -8.40
CA ALA A 148 7.58 -8.92 -7.70
C ALA A 148 7.15 -10.08 -8.61
N VAL A 149 7.47 -11.32 -8.25
CA VAL A 149 6.94 -12.50 -8.94
C VAL A 149 5.85 -13.11 -8.08
N LEU A 150 4.60 -13.06 -8.56
CA LEU A 150 3.53 -13.85 -7.97
C LEU A 150 3.91 -15.33 -8.08
N ARG A 151 3.68 -16.10 -7.01
CA ARG A 151 3.84 -17.56 -6.97
C ARG A 151 2.48 -18.24 -6.96
N ASP A 152 1.59 -17.80 -6.09
CA ASP A 152 0.25 -18.36 -5.93
C ASP A 152 -0.76 -17.32 -5.48
N VAL A 153 -2.02 -17.50 -5.85
CA VAL A 153 -3.14 -16.64 -5.47
C VAL A 153 -4.40 -17.49 -5.17
N SER A 154 -5.17 -17.09 -4.16
CA SER A 154 -6.50 -17.64 -3.85
C SER A 154 -7.52 -16.51 -3.66
N SER A 155 -8.75 -16.84 -3.29
CA SER A 155 -9.76 -15.82 -2.91
C SER A 155 -9.40 -15.01 -1.67
N LYS A 156 -8.56 -15.54 -0.77
CA LYS A 156 -8.20 -14.92 0.52
C LYS A 156 -6.82 -14.28 0.55
N GLY A 157 -5.93 -14.57 -0.39
CA GLY A 157 -4.57 -14.06 -0.33
C GLY A 157 -3.68 -14.50 -1.48
N LEU A 158 -2.39 -14.21 -1.32
CA LEU A 158 -1.36 -14.50 -2.31
C LEU A 158 0.00 -14.80 -1.67
N SER A 159 0.92 -15.29 -2.49
CA SER A 159 2.35 -15.34 -2.18
C SER A 159 3.14 -14.70 -3.33
N ILE A 160 4.01 -13.75 -3.02
CA ILE A 160 4.93 -13.12 -3.97
C ILE A 160 6.38 -13.38 -3.54
N TYR A 161 7.30 -13.31 -4.50
CA TYR A 161 8.73 -13.31 -4.26
C TYR A 161 9.35 -11.98 -4.68
N HIS A 162 10.31 -11.51 -3.90
CA HIS A 162 11.08 -10.31 -4.21
C HIS A 162 12.56 -10.47 -3.80
N VAL A 163 13.43 -9.65 -4.38
CA VAL A 163 14.88 -9.66 -4.10
C VAL A 163 15.22 -8.98 -2.78
N LYS A 164 14.42 -8.01 -2.34
CA LYS A 164 14.57 -7.32 -1.06
C LYS A 164 13.59 -7.85 -0.02
N ASP A 165 13.96 -7.66 1.24
CA ASP A 165 13.07 -7.92 2.36
C ASP A 165 11.91 -6.90 2.36
N VAL A 166 10.71 -7.39 2.65
CA VAL A 166 9.48 -6.60 2.70
C VAL A 166 9.03 -6.57 4.16
N VAL A 167 9.35 -5.46 4.82
CA VAL A 167 9.09 -5.25 6.26
C VAL A 167 7.80 -4.46 6.52
N VAL A 168 7.02 -4.16 5.48
CA VAL A 168 5.78 -3.41 5.61
C VAL A 168 4.60 -4.30 5.96
N ARG A 169 3.65 -3.71 6.72
CA ARG A 169 2.41 -4.38 7.09
C ARG A 169 1.43 -4.49 5.94
N HIS A 170 1.38 -3.51 5.04
CA HIS A 170 0.43 -3.47 3.95
C HIS A 170 1.11 -3.16 2.62
N PHE A 171 0.56 -3.72 1.54
CA PHE A 171 0.99 -3.41 0.18
C PHE A 171 -0.18 -3.51 -0.79
N LEU A 172 -0.08 -2.74 -1.87
CA LEU A 172 -0.92 -2.89 -3.05
C LEU A 172 -0.26 -3.86 -4.02
N VAL A 173 -1.08 -4.63 -4.71
CA VAL A 173 -0.65 -5.52 -5.78
C VAL A 173 -1.65 -5.44 -6.93
N GLU A 174 -1.14 -5.40 -8.16
CA GLU A 174 -1.99 -5.54 -9.35
C GLU A 174 -1.84 -6.95 -9.90
N VAL A 175 -2.99 -7.61 -10.05
CA VAL A 175 -3.07 -8.96 -10.61
C VAL A 175 -4.02 -8.93 -11.81
N GLU A 176 -3.62 -9.58 -12.89
CA GLU A 176 -4.50 -9.80 -14.04
C GLU A 176 -5.30 -11.09 -13.82
N MET A 177 -6.63 -10.98 -13.81
CA MET A 177 -7.53 -12.11 -13.65
C MET A 177 -8.60 -12.05 -14.72
N LYS A 178 -8.68 -13.08 -15.57
CA LYS A 178 -9.66 -13.18 -16.67
C LYS A 178 -9.62 -11.98 -17.64
N GLY A 179 -8.43 -11.45 -17.90
CA GLY A 179 -8.22 -10.28 -18.77
C GLY A 179 -8.57 -8.94 -18.12
N GLU A 180 -8.91 -8.93 -16.83
CA GLU A 180 -9.13 -7.70 -16.06
C GLU A 180 -8.02 -7.50 -15.04
N THR A 181 -7.44 -6.30 -15.02
CA THR A 181 -6.48 -5.90 -13.98
C THR A 181 -7.22 -5.49 -12.72
N GLN A 182 -6.96 -6.21 -11.61
CA GLN A 182 -7.52 -5.90 -10.30
C GLN A 182 -6.41 -5.42 -9.38
N GLN A 183 -6.63 -4.29 -8.72
CA GLN A 183 -5.74 -3.81 -7.66
C GLN A 183 -6.29 -4.24 -6.30
N LEU A 184 -5.47 -4.98 -5.57
CA LEU A 184 -5.81 -5.56 -4.28
C LEU A 184 -4.94 -4.95 -3.19
N LEU A 185 -5.55 -4.65 -2.04
CA LEU A 185 -4.85 -4.33 -0.80
C LEU A 185 -4.62 -5.62 -0.02
N ALA A 186 -3.37 -5.90 0.31
CA ALA A 186 -2.97 -7.05 1.11
C ALA A 186 -2.27 -6.64 2.40
N GLU A 187 -2.50 -7.41 3.47
CA GLU A 187 -1.75 -7.38 4.72
C GLU A 187 -0.68 -8.49 4.69
N THR A 188 0.56 -8.13 4.98
CA THR A 188 1.68 -9.07 5.10
C THR A 188 1.44 -9.99 6.29
N VAL A 189 1.29 -11.29 6.04
CA VAL A 189 1.12 -12.32 7.09
C VAL A 189 2.41 -13.08 7.39
N ARG A 190 3.34 -13.11 6.44
CA ARG A 190 4.68 -13.67 6.60
C ARG A 190 5.65 -13.03 5.61
N CYS A 191 6.90 -12.86 6.03
CA CYS A 191 8.03 -12.66 5.14
C CYS A 191 9.13 -13.63 5.59
N ARG A 192 9.68 -14.42 4.66
CA ARG A 192 10.73 -15.39 4.96
C ARG A 192 11.72 -15.50 3.82
N ARG A 193 12.99 -15.64 4.17
CA ARG A 193 14.08 -15.78 3.20
C ARG A 193 14.12 -17.19 2.63
N THR A 194 14.15 -17.29 1.30
CA THR A 194 14.28 -18.53 0.53
C THR A 194 15.47 -18.37 -0.40
N GLY A 195 16.64 -18.86 0.04
CA GLY A 195 17.90 -18.64 -0.68
C GLY A 195 18.29 -17.15 -0.73
N LYS A 196 18.36 -16.59 -1.93
CA LYS A 196 18.65 -15.15 -2.17
C LYS A 196 17.41 -14.27 -2.28
N PHE A 197 16.22 -14.86 -2.22
CA PHE A 197 14.95 -14.17 -2.38
C PHE A 197 14.14 -14.19 -1.08
N HIS A 198 13.07 -13.40 -1.03
CA HIS A 198 12.14 -13.32 0.09
C HIS A 198 10.75 -13.71 -0.41
N GLU A 199 10.16 -14.73 0.22
CA GLU A 199 8.74 -15.07 0.05
C GLU A 199 7.91 -14.21 0.99
N VAL A 200 6.98 -13.44 0.43
CA VAL A 200 6.02 -12.62 1.16
C VAL A 200 4.63 -13.22 0.96
N GLY A 201 4.03 -13.69 2.05
CA GLY A 201 2.64 -14.10 2.06
C GLY A 201 1.74 -12.93 2.43
N GLY A 202 0.72 -12.67 1.62
CA GLY A 202 -0.27 -11.62 1.84
C GLY A 202 -1.68 -12.16 2.01
N LYS A 203 -2.46 -11.56 2.91
CA LYS A 203 -3.91 -11.78 3.04
C LYS A 203 -4.64 -10.58 2.46
N PHE A 204 -5.64 -10.82 1.60
CA PHE A 204 -6.43 -9.72 1.04
C PHE A 204 -7.30 -9.05 2.09
N VAL A 205 -7.26 -7.72 2.08
CA VAL A 205 -8.04 -6.84 2.96
C VAL A 205 -9.16 -6.16 2.17
N ALA A 206 -8.87 -5.72 0.93
CA ALA A 206 -9.84 -5.07 0.06
C ALA A 206 -9.50 -5.22 -1.42
N LYS A 207 -10.53 -5.13 -2.26
CA LYS A 207 -10.43 -4.91 -3.71
C LYS A 207 -10.69 -3.44 -4.01
N LEU A 208 -9.79 -2.80 -4.76
CA LEU A 208 -9.87 -1.36 -5.07
C LEU A 208 -10.39 -1.06 -6.48
N SER A 209 -10.39 -2.06 -7.36
CA SER A 209 -10.91 -2.00 -8.75
C SER A 209 -11.34 -3.38 -9.21
#